data_AF-A0A953VL33-F1
#
_entry.id   AF-A0A953VL33-F1
#
_cell.length_a   1.000
_cell.length_b   1.000
_cell.length_c   1.000
_cell.angle_alpha   90.00
_cell.angle_beta   90.00
_cell.angle_gamma   90.00
#
_symmetry.space_group_name_H-M   'P 1'
#
loop_
_entity.id
_entity.type
_entity.pdbx_description
1 polymer ?
#
loop_
_entity_poly.entity_id
_entity_poly.type
_entity_poly.pdbx_seq_one_letter_code
_entity_poly.pdbx_strand_id
1 'polypeptide(L)'
;MFNIMTITKVGGALCGALLVFLLLNWVADTIYFTPAEHGESSEAAYLLETDEDVAPAAEEKSAETASTSTGSDTTASSDATANTDTSTAASTESTATLAAGDAAKGEKVFKKCKACHKTGEGENATGPSLYQVVGRKVASIQGFGYSSGMSNLGGTWTPEHLDAFLTKPKDLVPDTKMSFAGLKKEQDRADLIAYLATLGH
;
A
#
# COMPACT_ATOMS: atom_id res chain seq x y z
N MET A 1 9.87 15.29 -47.09
CA MET A 1 9.93 13.89 -47.55
C MET A 1 11.06 13.20 -46.79
N PHE A 2 10.76 12.40 -45.77
CA PHE A 2 11.78 11.64 -45.07
C PHE A 2 12.06 10.36 -45.87
N ASN A 3 13.30 10.20 -46.36
CA ASN A 3 13.69 9.08 -47.19
C ASN A 3 13.64 7.78 -46.39
N ILE A 4 12.88 6.79 -46.89
CA ILE A 4 12.68 5.49 -46.20
C ILE A 4 14.01 4.77 -45.92
N MET A 5 14.98 4.95 -46.82
CA MET A 5 16.33 4.37 -46.72
C MET A 5 17.18 5.03 -45.61
N THR A 6 16.86 6.27 -45.23
CA THR A 6 17.52 6.97 -44.12
C THR A 6 16.90 6.56 -42.78
N ILE A 7 15.58 6.40 -42.71
CA ILE A 7 14.88 5.95 -41.49
C ILE A 7 15.33 4.53 -41.10
N THR A 8 15.47 3.61 -42.04
CA THR A 8 15.94 2.24 -41.75
C THR A 8 17.40 2.21 -41.30
N LYS A 9 18.26 3.05 -41.87
CA LYS A 9 19.69 3.14 -41.48
C LYS A 9 19.85 3.74 -40.08
N VAL A 10 19.08 4.78 -39.76
CA VAL A 10 19.08 5.41 -38.43
C VAL A 10 18.47 4.48 -37.37
N GLY A 11 17.35 3.81 -37.70
CA GLY A 11 16.72 2.84 -36.80
C GLY A 11 17.64 1.65 -36.50
N GLY A 12 18.35 1.14 -37.51
CA GLY A 12 19.35 0.09 -37.32
C GLY A 12 20.52 0.52 -36.43
N ALA A 13 21.04 1.74 -36.62
CA ALA A 13 22.14 2.27 -35.81
C ALA A 13 21.72 2.48 -34.34
N LEU A 14 20.51 2.99 -34.10
CA LEU A 14 19.96 3.18 -32.75
C LEU A 14 19.76 1.83 -32.04
N CYS A 15 19.18 0.86 -32.72
CA CYS A 15 18.94 -0.47 -32.17
C CYS A 15 20.26 -1.19 -31.88
N GLY A 16 21.25 -1.08 -32.77
CA GLY A 16 22.59 -1.62 -32.55
C GLY A 16 23.30 -1.01 -31.34
N ALA A 17 23.27 0.31 -31.19
CA ALA A 17 23.86 0.99 -30.03
C ALA A 17 23.18 0.60 -28.72
N LEU A 18 21.85 0.45 -28.73
CA LEU A 18 21.07 0.02 -27.56
C LEU A 18 21.42 -1.42 -27.14
N LEU A 19 21.58 -2.34 -28.10
CA LEU A 19 21.97 -3.72 -27.80
C LEU A 19 23.38 -3.81 -27.20
N VAL A 20 24.33 -3.03 -27.71
CA VAL A 20 25.68 -2.96 -27.13
C VAL A 20 25.64 -2.41 -25.70
N PHE A 21 24.86 -1.36 -25.45
CA PHE A 21 24.70 -0.79 -24.10
C PHE A 21 24.11 -1.80 -23.10
N LEU A 22 23.07 -2.54 -23.49
CA LEU A 22 22.45 -3.54 -22.61
C LEU A 22 23.38 -4.73 -22.31
N LEU A 23 24.19 -5.16 -23.28
CA LEU A 23 25.19 -6.20 -23.05
C LEU A 23 26.30 -5.73 -22.12
N LEU A 24 26.78 -4.48 -22.27
CA LEU A 24 27.77 -3.91 -21.35
C LEU A 24 27.23 -3.80 -19.93
N ASN A 25 25.95 -3.43 -19.75
CA ASN A 25 25.33 -3.40 -18.43
C ASN A 25 25.24 -4.81 -17.83
N TRP A 26 24.84 -5.82 -18.61
CA TRP A 26 24.79 -7.22 -18.13
C TRP A 26 26.18 -7.77 -17.75
N VAL A 27 27.20 -7.47 -18.55
CA VAL A 27 28.60 -7.85 -18.24
C VAL A 27 29.10 -7.12 -17.00
N ALA A 28 28.79 -5.82 -16.85
CA ALA A 28 29.12 -5.08 -15.64
C ALA A 28 28.44 -5.69 -14.41
N ASP A 29 27.16 -6.03 -14.50
CA ASP A 29 26.45 -6.71 -13.42
C ASP A 29 27.10 -8.07 -13.08
N THR A 30 27.54 -8.83 -14.07
CA THR A 30 28.22 -10.14 -13.87
C THR A 30 29.60 -10.00 -13.22
N ILE A 31 30.33 -8.93 -13.53
CA ILE A 31 31.70 -8.70 -13.01
C ILE A 31 31.66 -8.03 -11.64
N TYR A 32 30.74 -7.10 -11.41
CA TYR A 32 30.69 -6.29 -10.19
C TYR A 32 29.72 -6.83 -9.14
N PHE A 33 28.71 -7.61 -9.54
CA PHE A 33 27.94 -8.43 -8.60
C PHE A 33 28.43 -9.87 -8.70
N THR A 34 29.16 -10.30 -7.68
CA THR A 34 29.42 -11.72 -7.43
C THR A 34 28.08 -12.47 -7.49
N PRO A 35 27.94 -13.52 -8.31
CA PRO A 35 26.69 -14.23 -8.43
C PRO A 35 26.37 -14.87 -7.07
N ALA A 36 25.32 -14.37 -6.41
CA ALA A 36 24.65 -15.13 -5.38
C ALA A 36 23.95 -16.28 -6.08
N GLU A 37 24.65 -17.41 -6.18
CA GLU A 37 24.08 -18.65 -6.68
C GLU A 37 22.91 -19.11 -5.81
N HIS A 38 21.89 -19.64 -6.47
CA HIS A 38 20.76 -20.32 -5.85
C HIS A 38 21.25 -21.58 -5.11
N GLY A 39 21.31 -21.54 -3.78
CA GLY A 39 21.55 -22.76 -2.97
C GLY A 39 21.90 -22.47 -1.50
N GLU A 40 21.07 -23.02 -0.61
CA GLU A 40 21.25 -23.30 0.82
C GLU A 40 22.41 -22.70 1.66
N SER A 41 22.00 -22.15 2.81
CA SER A 41 22.69 -22.05 4.12
C SER A 41 23.95 -21.17 4.28
N SER A 42 23.83 -20.23 5.23
CA SER A 42 24.83 -19.69 6.18
C SER A 42 26.21 -19.30 5.61
N GLU A 43 26.70 -18.08 5.73
CA GLU A 43 26.94 -17.33 6.97
C GLU A 43 27.10 -15.83 6.66
N ALA A 44 26.59 -14.97 7.53
CA ALA A 44 26.77 -13.53 7.44
C ALA A 44 28.21 -13.14 7.77
N ALA A 45 28.92 -12.55 6.81
CA ALA A 45 30.27 -12.06 6.99
C ALA A 45 30.27 -10.73 7.78
N TYR A 46 30.91 -10.82 8.96
CA TYR A 46 31.55 -9.76 9.74
C TYR A 46 30.70 -8.54 10.17
N LEU A 47 30.30 -8.56 11.45
CA LEU A 47 30.09 -7.35 12.23
C LEU A 47 31.43 -6.60 12.33
N LEU A 48 31.41 -5.32 11.97
CA LEU A 48 32.32 -4.34 12.56
C LEU A 48 31.48 -3.60 13.59
N GLU A 49 31.72 -3.88 14.88
CA GLU A 49 31.30 -3.00 15.97
C GLU A 49 31.93 -1.62 15.79
N THR A 50 31.08 -0.60 15.64
CA THR A 50 31.40 0.76 16.01
C THR A 50 30.35 1.21 17.01
N ASP A 51 30.70 1.04 18.28
CA ASP A 51 30.05 1.72 19.39
C ASP A 51 30.26 3.24 19.29
N GLU A 52 29.37 3.94 20.00
CA GLU A 52 29.56 5.27 20.57
C GLU A 52 29.14 6.48 19.70
N ASP A 53 27.90 6.92 19.94
CA ASP A 53 27.59 8.08 20.80
C ASP A 53 26.77 9.26 20.21
N VAL A 54 25.87 9.76 21.08
CA VAL A 54 25.17 11.07 21.09
C VAL A 54 23.90 11.29 20.23
N ALA A 55 22.76 11.18 20.91
CA ALA A 55 21.65 12.16 20.82
C ALA A 55 21.65 12.99 22.14
N PRO A 56 20.80 14.01 22.37
CA PRO A 56 19.91 14.79 21.49
C PRO A 56 20.05 16.32 21.71
N ALA A 57 19.38 17.15 20.89
CA ALA A 57 18.97 18.50 21.30
C ALA A 57 17.75 18.99 20.50
N ALA A 58 16.66 19.24 21.22
CA ALA A 58 15.55 20.12 20.86
C ALA A 58 16.02 21.60 20.91
N GLU A 59 15.33 22.67 20.51
CA GLU A 59 13.91 23.05 20.64
C GLU A 59 13.65 24.39 19.88
N GLU A 60 12.37 24.68 19.56
CA GLU A 60 11.66 26.00 19.60
C GLU A 60 11.98 27.11 18.52
N LYS A 61 11.07 27.99 18.03
CA LYS A 61 9.80 28.55 18.54
C LYS A 61 9.00 29.35 17.47
N SER A 62 7.68 29.49 17.74
CA SER A 62 6.75 30.63 17.47
C SER A 62 5.62 30.30 16.46
N ALA A 63 4.35 30.05 16.84
CA ALA A 63 3.34 30.95 17.46
C ALA A 63 3.09 32.20 16.57
N GLU A 64 1.88 32.67 16.22
CA GLU A 64 0.52 32.54 16.75
C GLU A 64 -0.40 33.33 15.79
N THR A 65 -1.68 32.96 15.57
CA THR A 65 -2.81 33.91 15.73
C THR A 65 -4.17 33.20 15.69
N ALA A 66 -4.97 33.53 16.70
CA ALA A 66 -6.32 33.10 16.95
C ALA A 66 -7.37 33.82 16.09
N SER A 67 -8.54 33.19 15.91
CA SER A 67 -9.81 33.92 15.93
C SER A 67 -10.95 33.05 16.43
N THR A 68 -11.70 33.65 17.34
CA THR A 68 -12.78 33.12 18.17
C THR A 68 -14.13 33.62 17.67
N SER A 69 -15.16 32.77 17.71
CA SER A 69 -16.58 33.14 17.90
C SER A 69 -17.29 31.87 18.41
N THR A 70 -17.69 31.71 19.68
CA THR A 70 -18.90 32.26 20.36
C THR A 70 -20.12 32.28 19.42
N GLY A 71 -21.27 31.66 19.67
CA GLY A 71 -21.85 30.93 20.81
C GLY A 71 -23.35 30.69 20.52
N SER A 72 -24.08 30.17 21.51
CA SER A 72 -25.56 29.98 21.61
C SER A 72 -26.06 28.56 21.29
N ASP A 73 -26.30 27.67 22.27
CA ASP A 73 -27.41 27.58 23.25
C ASP A 73 -28.81 27.36 22.66
N THR A 74 -29.43 26.23 23.04
CA THR A 74 -30.78 26.07 23.68
C THR A 74 -31.21 24.59 23.56
N THR A 75 -31.10 23.78 24.62
CA THR A 75 -32.12 23.44 25.65
C THR A 75 -33.29 22.54 25.20
N ALA A 76 -33.41 21.44 25.94
CA ALA A 76 -34.39 20.37 25.99
C ALA A 76 -35.87 20.74 25.86
N SER A 77 -36.69 19.79 25.38
CA SER A 77 -37.71 19.19 26.24
C SER A 77 -38.24 17.85 25.72
N SER A 78 -38.56 17.01 26.69
CA SER A 78 -39.16 15.67 26.73
C SER A 78 -40.58 15.56 26.13
N ASP A 79 -40.94 14.39 25.60
CA ASP A 79 -41.82 13.42 26.31
C ASP A 79 -41.93 12.09 25.54
N ALA A 80 -42.07 11.00 26.29
CA ALA A 80 -42.01 9.61 25.83
C ALA A 80 -43.36 9.08 25.32
N THR A 81 -43.35 8.00 24.52
CA THR A 81 -44.00 6.70 24.84
C THR A 81 -43.74 5.65 23.75
N ALA A 82 -42.96 4.62 24.15
CA ALA A 82 -43.03 3.18 23.82
C ALA A 82 -43.41 2.70 22.40
N ASN A 83 -42.51 1.97 21.71
CA ASN A 83 -42.30 0.53 21.87
C ASN A 83 -41.42 -0.09 20.76
N THR A 84 -40.91 -1.29 21.07
CA THR A 84 -40.44 -2.40 20.22
C THR A 84 -38.98 -2.43 19.73
N ASP A 85 -38.28 -3.44 20.27
CA ASP A 85 -37.03 -4.07 19.84
C ASP A 85 -36.79 -4.04 18.33
N THR A 86 -35.67 -3.44 17.94
CA THR A 86 -34.87 -3.91 16.79
C THR A 86 -33.43 -3.53 17.06
N SER A 87 -32.61 -4.57 17.18
CA SER A 87 -31.15 -4.52 17.27
C SER A 87 -30.58 -3.62 16.17
N THR A 88 -30.41 -2.35 16.52
CA THR A 88 -29.60 -1.37 15.79
C THR A 88 -28.26 -1.39 16.49
N ALA A 89 -27.36 -2.26 16.03
CA ALA A 89 -25.94 -2.04 16.27
C ALA A 89 -25.54 -0.84 15.39
N ALA A 90 -25.76 0.34 15.95
CA ALA A 90 -25.21 1.59 15.45
C ALA A 90 -23.69 1.46 15.50
N SER A 91 -23.09 1.10 14.36
CA SER A 91 -21.66 1.23 14.14
C SER A 91 -21.38 2.71 13.86
N THR A 92 -21.44 3.51 14.93
CA THR A 92 -20.94 4.88 14.89
C THR A 92 -19.52 4.85 15.46
N GLU A 93 -18.62 5.46 14.70
CA GLU A 93 -17.23 5.79 15.02
C GLU A 93 -16.15 4.73 14.73
N SER A 94 -15.65 4.81 13.49
CA SER A 94 -14.20 4.97 13.29
C SER A 94 -14.01 6.06 12.23
N THR A 95 -14.24 7.31 12.61
CA THR A 95 -13.68 8.46 11.86
C THR A 95 -12.31 8.75 12.46
N ALA A 96 -11.39 7.79 12.36
CA ALA A 96 -9.99 8.17 12.35
C ALA A 96 -9.79 8.91 11.02
N THR A 97 -9.37 10.17 11.10
CA THR A 97 -9.07 10.97 9.93
C THR A 97 -7.77 10.44 9.31
N LEU A 98 -7.86 9.29 8.62
CA LEU A 98 -6.84 8.92 7.65
C LEU A 98 -6.68 10.11 6.70
N ALA A 99 -5.44 10.46 6.37
CA ALA A 99 -5.17 11.56 5.44
C ALA A 99 -6.11 11.46 4.24
N ALA A 100 -6.73 12.58 3.84
CA ALA A 100 -7.66 12.58 2.72
C ALA A 100 -6.92 12.09 1.46
N GLY A 101 -7.33 10.92 0.96
CA GLY A 101 -6.75 10.29 -0.21
C GLY A 101 -7.39 10.76 -1.51
N ASP A 102 -6.61 10.80 -2.58
CA ASP A 102 -7.07 11.07 -3.94
C ASP A 102 -7.17 9.75 -4.73
N ALA A 103 -8.39 9.32 -5.05
CA ALA A 103 -8.62 8.05 -5.75
C ALA A 103 -7.96 8.00 -7.15
N ALA A 104 -7.85 9.13 -7.86
CA ALA A 104 -7.20 9.16 -9.17
C ALA A 104 -5.68 9.01 -9.07
N LYS A 105 -5.06 9.46 -7.97
CA LYS A 105 -3.67 9.12 -7.65
C LYS A 105 -3.55 7.69 -7.14
N GLY A 106 -4.52 7.22 -6.37
CA GLY A 106 -4.60 5.85 -5.87
C GLY A 106 -4.59 4.80 -6.97
N GLU A 107 -5.33 5.03 -8.05
CA GLU A 107 -5.31 4.17 -9.23
C GLU A 107 -3.90 4.05 -9.84
N LYS A 108 -3.10 5.13 -9.80
CA LYS A 108 -1.70 5.09 -10.26
C LYS A 108 -0.84 4.26 -9.31
N VAL A 109 -1.05 4.37 -7.99
CA VAL A 109 -0.38 3.54 -6.99
C VAL A 109 -0.76 2.06 -7.17
N PHE A 110 -2.01 1.77 -7.50
CA PHE A 110 -2.54 0.43 -7.76
C PHE A 110 -1.82 -0.31 -8.89
N LYS A 111 -1.10 0.40 -9.78
CA LYS A 111 -0.21 -0.24 -10.77
C LYS A 111 0.84 -1.17 -10.14
N LYS A 112 1.19 -0.97 -8.87
CA LYS A 112 2.07 -1.87 -8.09
C LYS A 112 1.36 -3.17 -7.66
N CYS A 113 0.03 -3.19 -7.65
CA CYS A 113 -0.82 -4.29 -7.16
C CYS A 113 -1.42 -5.12 -8.30
N LYS A 114 -1.63 -4.51 -9.48
CA LYS A 114 -2.36 -5.10 -10.64
C LYS A 114 -1.80 -6.43 -11.18
N ALA A 115 -0.53 -6.72 -10.92
CA ALA A 115 0.10 -7.96 -11.37
C ALA A 115 -0.46 -9.17 -10.61
N CYS A 116 -0.85 -8.96 -9.34
CA CYS A 116 -1.31 -10.03 -8.46
C CYS A 116 -2.81 -9.94 -8.19
N HIS A 117 -3.41 -8.75 -8.24
CA HIS A 117 -4.79 -8.55 -7.85
C HIS A 117 -5.64 -8.03 -9.00
N LYS A 118 -6.88 -8.53 -9.09
CA LYS A 118 -7.92 -8.01 -9.98
C LYS A 118 -8.90 -7.14 -9.19
N THR A 119 -9.58 -6.26 -9.91
CA THR A 119 -10.61 -5.38 -9.37
C THR A 119 -12.02 -5.88 -9.65
N GLY A 120 -12.20 -6.88 -10.52
CA GLY A 120 -13.48 -7.52 -10.80
C GLY A 120 -13.93 -8.46 -9.67
N GLU A 121 -15.23 -8.61 -9.51
CA GLU A 121 -15.81 -9.49 -8.49
C GLU A 121 -15.43 -10.96 -8.73
N GLY A 122 -14.94 -11.64 -7.69
CA GLY A 122 -14.57 -13.06 -7.76
C GLY A 122 -13.35 -13.40 -8.60
N GLU A 123 -12.73 -12.44 -9.28
CA GLU A 123 -11.56 -12.66 -10.14
C GLU A 123 -10.28 -12.81 -9.32
N ASN A 124 -9.97 -14.02 -8.89
CA ASN A 124 -8.70 -14.31 -8.20
C ASN A 124 -7.55 -14.50 -9.20
N ALA A 125 -6.34 -14.13 -8.80
CA ALA A 125 -5.10 -14.38 -9.53
C ALA A 125 -4.02 -14.85 -8.53
N THR A 126 -2.77 -14.38 -8.65
CA THR A 126 -1.74 -14.63 -7.62
C THR A 126 -2.19 -14.16 -6.24
N GLY A 127 -2.96 -13.07 -6.18
CA GLY A 127 -3.66 -12.58 -5.01
C GLY A 127 -5.19 -12.64 -5.18
N PRO A 128 -5.94 -12.48 -4.07
CA PRO A 128 -7.41 -12.44 -4.09
C PRO A 128 -7.94 -11.20 -4.83
N SER A 129 -9.18 -11.26 -5.34
CA SER A 129 -9.88 -10.08 -5.86
C SER A 129 -9.95 -8.95 -4.82
N LEU A 130 -9.79 -7.70 -5.25
CA LEU A 130 -9.91 -6.51 -4.41
C LEU A 130 -11.24 -5.76 -4.58
N TYR A 131 -12.19 -6.35 -5.32
CA TYR A 131 -13.56 -5.84 -5.39
C TYR A 131 -14.17 -5.73 -4.00
N GLN A 132 -14.70 -4.57 -3.62
CA GLN A 132 -15.24 -4.28 -2.29
C GLN A 132 -14.32 -4.72 -1.14
N VAL A 133 -13.00 -4.50 -1.26
CA VAL A 133 -12.08 -4.91 -0.20
C VAL A 133 -12.24 -4.04 1.05
N VAL A 134 -12.50 -2.74 0.91
CA VAL A 134 -12.70 -1.84 2.05
C VAL A 134 -14.02 -2.20 2.74
N GLY A 135 -13.96 -2.50 4.04
CA GLY A 135 -15.11 -2.96 4.82
C GLY A 135 -15.41 -4.45 4.71
N ARG A 136 -14.67 -5.22 3.90
CA ARG A 136 -14.83 -6.67 3.82
C ARG A 136 -14.02 -7.40 4.88
N LYS A 137 -14.55 -8.53 5.36
CA LYS A 137 -13.85 -9.40 6.32
C LYS A 137 -12.50 -9.87 5.77
N VAL A 138 -11.48 -9.87 6.62
CA VAL A 138 -10.14 -10.37 6.25
C VAL A 138 -10.23 -11.85 5.87
N ALA A 139 -9.47 -12.26 4.85
CA ALA A 139 -9.38 -13.64 4.37
C ALA A 139 -10.74 -14.31 4.01
N SER A 140 -11.69 -13.56 3.45
CA SER A 140 -13.07 -14.04 3.25
C SER A 140 -13.42 -14.49 1.83
N ILE A 141 -12.53 -14.35 0.84
CA ILE A 141 -12.86 -14.76 -0.54
C ILE A 141 -12.83 -16.27 -0.65
N GLN A 142 -13.96 -16.83 -1.07
CA GLN A 142 -14.10 -18.27 -1.26
C GLN A 142 -13.21 -18.76 -2.42
N GLY A 143 -12.59 -19.93 -2.22
CA GLY A 143 -11.72 -20.54 -3.23
C GLY A 143 -10.30 -19.96 -3.32
N PHE A 144 -9.95 -18.92 -2.53
CA PHE A 144 -8.57 -18.43 -2.46
C PHE A 144 -7.79 -19.06 -1.29
N GLY A 145 -6.59 -19.55 -1.56
CA GLY A 145 -5.74 -20.23 -0.57
C GLY A 145 -4.86 -19.26 0.25
N TYR A 146 -5.44 -18.64 1.27
CA TYR A 146 -4.73 -17.72 2.19
C TYR A 146 -3.57 -18.39 2.96
N SER A 147 -2.68 -17.58 3.56
CA SER A 147 -1.74 -18.09 4.58
C SER A 147 -2.46 -18.34 5.90
N SER A 148 -1.83 -19.07 6.81
CA SER A 148 -2.38 -19.33 8.14
C SER A 148 -2.52 -18.03 8.93
N GLY A 149 -1.48 -17.19 8.95
CA GLY A 149 -1.52 -15.90 9.63
C GLY A 149 -2.56 -14.95 9.06
N MET A 150 -2.73 -14.89 7.73
CA MET A 150 -3.78 -14.05 7.13
C MET A 150 -5.18 -14.53 7.50
N SER A 151 -5.40 -15.85 7.58
CA SER A 151 -6.68 -16.43 8.00
C SER A 151 -6.97 -16.18 9.48
N ASN A 152 -5.92 -16.14 10.31
CA ASN A 152 -6.03 -15.95 11.76
C ASN A 152 -6.05 -14.47 12.18
N LEU A 153 -5.67 -13.54 11.30
CA LEU A 153 -5.65 -12.09 11.60
C LEU A 153 -7.04 -11.58 12.03
N GLY A 154 -8.09 -12.12 11.42
CA GLY A 154 -9.47 -11.77 11.75
C GLY A 154 -9.84 -10.32 11.43
N GLY A 155 -11.03 -9.92 11.87
CA GLY A 155 -11.54 -8.56 11.69
C GLY A 155 -11.93 -8.20 10.24
N THR A 156 -11.94 -6.90 9.97
CA THR A 156 -12.39 -6.29 8.73
C THR A 156 -11.30 -5.39 8.16
N TRP A 157 -11.22 -5.29 6.84
CA TRP A 157 -10.35 -4.34 6.14
C TRP A 157 -10.89 -2.91 6.24
N THR A 158 -10.77 -2.30 7.43
CA THR A 158 -11.00 -0.87 7.59
C THR A 158 -9.87 -0.07 6.92
N PRO A 159 -10.06 1.23 6.64
CA PRO A 159 -8.98 2.08 6.12
C PRO A 159 -7.70 2.02 6.97
N GLU A 160 -7.82 2.01 8.29
CA GLU A 160 -6.69 1.97 9.23
C GLU A 160 -5.99 0.60 9.21
N HIS A 161 -6.77 -0.48 9.14
CA HIS A 161 -6.21 -1.83 9.06
C HIS A 161 -5.49 -2.05 7.72
N LEU A 162 -6.05 -1.53 6.63
CA LEU A 162 -5.39 -1.51 5.33
C LEU A 162 -4.12 -0.65 5.36
N ASP A 163 -4.13 0.51 6.00
CA ASP A 163 -2.94 1.37 6.12
C ASP A 163 -1.78 0.65 6.83
N ALA A 164 -2.08 0.02 7.97
CA ALA A 164 -1.12 -0.78 8.73
C ALA A 164 -0.57 -1.94 7.90
N PHE A 165 -1.44 -2.69 7.22
CA PHE A 165 -1.02 -3.81 6.38
C PHE A 165 -0.21 -3.37 5.17
N LEU A 166 -0.61 -2.28 4.51
CA LEU A 166 0.07 -1.74 3.33
C LEU A 166 1.41 -1.08 3.66
N THR A 167 1.63 -0.64 4.92
CA THR A 167 2.91 -0.10 5.37
C THR A 167 4.02 -1.14 5.26
N LYS A 168 3.79 -2.33 5.83
CA LYS A 168 4.72 -3.47 5.73
C LYS A 168 3.99 -4.79 6.02
N PRO A 169 3.51 -5.50 4.98
CA PRO A 169 2.65 -6.68 5.15
C PRO A 169 3.24 -7.79 6.01
N LYS A 170 4.55 -8.05 5.85
CA LYS A 170 5.26 -9.08 6.61
C LYS A 170 5.48 -8.74 8.08
N ASP A 171 5.37 -7.47 8.47
CA ASP A 171 5.47 -7.10 9.88
C ASP A 171 4.15 -7.39 10.60
N LEU A 172 3.02 -7.16 9.92
CA LEU A 172 1.69 -7.45 10.48
C LEU A 172 1.33 -8.94 10.38
N VAL A 173 1.70 -9.59 9.28
CA VAL A 173 1.42 -11.00 9.02
C VAL A 173 2.71 -11.68 8.52
N PRO A 174 3.56 -12.21 9.42
CA PRO A 174 4.89 -12.74 9.07
C PRO A 174 4.89 -13.85 8.00
N ASP A 175 3.86 -14.70 7.98
CA ASP A 175 3.73 -15.81 7.04
C ASP A 175 2.92 -15.45 5.78
N THR A 176 2.62 -14.16 5.56
CA THR A 176 1.82 -13.74 4.42
C THR A 176 2.46 -14.18 3.11
N LYS A 177 1.64 -14.80 2.24
CA LYS A 177 2.05 -15.17 0.88
C LYS A 177 2.18 -13.96 -0.04
N MET A 178 1.78 -12.76 0.41
CA MET A 178 1.92 -11.54 -0.36
C MET A 178 3.37 -11.04 -0.34
N SER A 179 4.10 -11.28 -1.44
CA SER A 179 5.47 -10.79 -1.62
C SER A 179 5.47 -9.31 -2.02
N PHE A 180 5.13 -8.44 -1.05
CA PHE A 180 5.11 -7.00 -1.23
C PHE A 180 5.89 -6.31 -0.11
N ALA A 181 6.79 -5.40 -0.48
CA ALA A 181 7.67 -4.71 0.47
C ALA A 181 6.92 -3.67 1.34
N GLY A 182 5.74 -3.22 0.91
CA GLY A 182 4.98 -2.16 1.55
C GLY A 182 5.14 -0.79 0.89
N LEU A 183 4.31 0.16 1.32
CA LEU A 183 4.26 1.55 0.87
C LEU A 183 4.71 2.48 2.00
N LYS A 184 5.94 2.99 1.91
CA LYS A 184 6.54 3.86 2.94
C LYS A 184 5.86 5.23 3.04
N LYS A 185 5.38 5.76 1.92
CA LYS A 185 4.73 7.08 1.87
C LYS A 185 3.29 6.95 2.34
N GLU A 186 2.94 7.65 3.41
CA GLU A 186 1.58 7.67 3.95
C GLU A 186 0.56 8.15 2.92
N GLN A 187 0.86 9.21 2.17
CA GLN A 187 -0.05 9.69 1.13
C GLN A 187 -0.29 8.66 0.02
N ASP A 188 0.72 7.87 -0.38
CA ASP A 188 0.51 6.79 -1.37
C ASP A 188 -0.46 5.73 -0.84
N ARG A 189 -0.46 5.46 0.47
CA ARG A 189 -1.38 4.51 1.11
C ARG A 189 -2.77 5.08 1.19
N ALA A 190 -2.92 6.32 1.67
CA ALA A 190 -4.19 7.02 1.72
C ALA A 190 -4.86 7.12 0.35
N ASP A 191 -4.10 7.52 -0.69
CA ASP A 191 -4.58 7.57 -2.07
C ASP A 191 -5.02 6.18 -2.56
N LEU A 192 -4.20 5.15 -2.32
CA LEU A 192 -4.55 3.77 -2.70
C LEU A 192 -5.82 3.27 -2.00
N ILE A 193 -5.96 3.52 -0.70
CA ILE A 193 -7.14 3.12 0.08
C ILE A 193 -8.39 3.85 -0.44
N ALA A 194 -8.27 5.14 -0.77
CA ALA A 194 -9.36 5.90 -1.39
C ALA A 194 -9.78 5.30 -2.74
N TYR A 195 -8.84 4.86 -3.58
CA TYR A 195 -9.14 4.13 -4.82
C TYR A 195 -9.78 2.76 -4.56
N LEU A 196 -9.26 1.97 -3.61
CA LEU A 196 -9.84 0.68 -3.26
C LEU A 196 -11.28 0.81 -2.75
N ALA A 197 -11.59 1.91 -2.07
CA ALA A 197 -12.94 2.23 -1.61
C ALA A 197 -13.90 2.58 -2.76
N THR A 198 -13.43 2.85 -3.98
CA THR A 198 -14.32 3.04 -5.15
C THR A 198 -14.60 1.73 -5.88
N LEU A 199 -13.96 0.61 -5.51
CA LEU A 199 -14.10 -0.65 -6.22
C LEU A 199 -15.37 -1.39 -5.79
N GLY A 200 -16.33 -1.50 -6.71
CA GLY A 200 -17.54 -2.29 -6.52
C GLY A 200 -18.71 -1.56 -5.89
N HIS A 201 -18.74 -0.24 -6.03
CA HIS A 201 -19.92 0.59 -5.80
C HIS A 201 -20.54 1.05 -7.12
#